data_AF-A5BJ81-F1
#
_entry.id   AF-A5BJ81-F1
#
_cell.length_a   1.000
_cell.length_b   1.000
_cell.length_c   1.000
_cell.angle_alpha   90.00
_cell.angle_beta   90.00
_cell.angle_gamma   90.00
#
_symmetry.space_group_name_H-M   'P 1'
#
loop_
_entity.id
_entity.type
_entity.pdbx_description
1 polymer ?
#
loop_
_entity_poly.entity_id
_entity_poly.type
_entity_poly.pdbx_seq_one_letter_code
_entity_poly.pdbx_strand_id
1 'polypeptide(L)'
;MLRSLKDAFWPFQHDNTRSLFLRAAHAANCIDRSNIVTESGFELASAKAAQHRLERGVWTSVRFGDMRRALSACERLILLETDLTELRDYSILLYHCGFYEQSLQYLKLYQDLESSSTEKQLSNSPSNLEEDAVAKLMVRLNLILMEEGAESIGSSTRSDAETARSKDE
;
A
#
# COMPACT_ATOMS: atom_id res chain seq x y z
N MET A 1 22.15 8.63 5.22
CA MET A 1 22.34 7.17 5.36
C MET A 1 21.01 6.42 5.33
N LEU A 2 20.04 6.72 6.22
CA LEU A 2 18.74 6.04 6.21
C LEU A 2 17.89 6.27 4.94
N ARG A 3 17.79 7.52 4.44
CA ARG A 3 17.09 7.79 3.17
C ARG A 3 17.71 7.03 1.99
N SER A 4 19.04 6.98 1.91
CA SER A 4 19.75 6.18 0.90
C SER A 4 19.43 4.68 0.99
N LEU A 5 19.19 4.15 2.19
CA LEU A 5 18.75 2.75 2.37
C LEU A 5 17.30 2.56 1.91
N LYS A 6 16.41 3.49 2.25
CA LYS A 6 15.02 3.51 1.75
C LYS A 6 15.01 3.52 0.22
N ASP A 7 15.78 4.39 -0.42
CA ASP A 7 15.88 4.47 -1.89
C ASP A 7 16.40 3.16 -2.49
N ALA A 8 17.48 2.59 -1.92
CA ALA A 8 18.10 1.37 -2.42
C ALA A 8 17.19 0.14 -2.31
N PHE A 9 16.35 0.08 -1.28
CA PHE A 9 15.44 -1.04 -1.03
C PHE A 9 14.01 -0.79 -1.51
N TRP A 10 13.69 0.39 -2.05
CA TRP A 10 12.34 0.66 -2.55
C TRP A 10 11.97 -0.31 -3.68
N PRO A 11 10.86 -1.06 -3.56
CA PRO A 11 10.53 -2.09 -4.56
C PRO A 11 10.12 -1.56 -5.92
N PHE A 12 9.55 -0.35 -5.95
CA PHE A 12 8.99 0.26 -7.15
C PHE A 12 10.02 1.18 -7.82
N GLN A 13 11.06 0.58 -8.41
CA GLN A 13 12.18 1.34 -9.00
C GLN A 13 11.91 1.87 -10.42
N HIS A 14 10.79 1.50 -11.03
CA HIS A 14 10.40 1.98 -12.37
C HIS A 14 10.07 3.49 -12.33
N ASP A 15 10.45 4.19 -13.40
CA ASP A 15 10.27 5.65 -13.57
C ASP A 15 10.98 6.51 -12.51
N ASN A 16 12.27 6.80 -12.76
CA ASN A 16 13.09 7.62 -11.87
C ASN A 16 12.68 9.10 -11.81
N THR A 17 11.74 9.54 -12.66
CA THR A 17 11.26 10.93 -12.67
C THR A 17 10.20 11.20 -11.60
N ARG A 18 9.61 10.14 -11.03
CA ARG A 18 8.58 10.22 -9.99
C ARG A 18 9.15 10.04 -8.59
N SER A 19 8.46 10.57 -7.58
CA SER A 19 8.75 10.28 -6.19
C SER A 19 8.52 8.78 -5.88
N LEU A 20 9.17 8.28 -4.83
CA LEU A 20 9.01 6.89 -4.40
C LEU A 20 7.54 6.55 -4.12
N PHE A 21 6.80 7.46 -3.49
CA PHE A 21 5.36 7.36 -3.29
C PHE A 21 4.62 7.14 -4.60
N LEU A 22 4.82 8.02 -5.60
CA LEU A 22 4.08 7.94 -6.86
C LEU A 22 4.39 6.65 -7.63
N ARG A 23 5.60 6.12 -7.54
CA ARG A 23 5.94 4.82 -8.14
C ARG A 23 5.17 3.68 -7.47
N ALA A 24 5.08 3.72 -6.14
CA ALA A 24 4.30 2.73 -5.39
C ALA A 24 2.79 2.90 -5.59
N ALA A 25 2.29 4.14 -5.65
CA ALA A 25 0.90 4.45 -5.92
C ALA A 25 0.50 4.03 -7.34
N HIS A 26 1.39 4.20 -8.32
CA HIS A 26 1.19 3.69 -9.67
C HIS A 26 1.06 2.17 -9.69
N ALA A 27 1.94 1.45 -8.99
CA ALA A 27 1.83 -0.01 -8.85
C ALA A 27 0.55 -0.44 -8.12
N ALA A 28 0.04 0.39 -7.20
CA ALA A 28 -1.25 0.19 -6.56
C ALA A 28 -2.44 0.60 -7.45
N ASN A 29 -2.23 1.10 -8.67
CA ASN A 29 -3.27 1.63 -9.56
C ASN A 29 -4.08 2.77 -8.88
N CYS A 30 -3.42 3.56 -8.03
CA CYS A 30 -3.94 4.77 -7.38
C CYS A 30 -3.74 6.03 -8.24
N ILE A 31 -3.27 5.89 -9.49
CA ILE A 31 -3.11 6.96 -10.47
C ILE A 31 -3.97 6.62 -11.67
N ASP A 32 -4.52 7.64 -12.35
CA ASP A 32 -5.43 7.43 -13.47
C ASP A 32 -4.76 6.61 -14.57
N ARG A 33 -5.42 5.52 -14.98
CA ARG A 33 -4.95 4.54 -15.97
C ARG A 33 -5.16 5.10 -17.38
N SER A 34 -4.70 6.32 -17.64
CA SER A 34 -4.83 6.91 -18.98
C SER A 34 -3.60 6.68 -19.84
N ASN A 35 -2.49 6.14 -19.30
CA ASN A 35 -1.26 5.89 -20.07
C ASN A 35 -0.41 4.72 -19.54
N ILE A 36 -0.91 3.48 -19.56
CA ILE A 36 -0.02 2.32 -19.37
C ILE A 36 0.09 1.54 -20.68
N VAL A 37 1.25 1.82 -21.28
CA VAL A 37 2.03 1.03 -22.23
C VAL A 37 1.82 -0.48 -22.03
N THR A 38 1.62 -1.17 -23.14
CA THR A 38 1.76 -2.63 -23.30
C THR A 38 2.88 -3.19 -22.41
N GLU A 39 2.53 -3.98 -21.39
CA GLU A 39 3.46 -4.71 -20.53
C GLU A 39 4.52 -5.38 -21.42
N SER A 40 5.78 -4.99 -21.28
CA SER A 40 6.85 -5.49 -22.14
C SER A 40 7.05 -6.98 -21.86
N GLY A 41 7.31 -7.79 -22.89
CA GLY A 41 7.60 -9.23 -22.70
C GLY A 41 8.73 -9.51 -21.68
N PHE A 42 9.62 -8.53 -21.47
CA PHE A 42 10.65 -8.57 -20.42
C PHE A 42 10.05 -8.51 -19.01
N GLU A 43 9.07 -7.64 -18.76
CA GLU A 43 8.43 -7.48 -17.45
C GLU A 43 7.63 -8.73 -17.09
N LEU A 44 6.90 -9.30 -18.06
CA LEU A 44 6.17 -10.55 -17.87
C LEU A 44 7.10 -11.73 -17.54
N ALA A 45 8.22 -11.86 -18.26
CA ALA A 45 9.22 -12.88 -17.97
C ALA A 45 9.86 -12.68 -16.59
N SER A 46 10.12 -11.42 -16.22
CA SER A 46 10.69 -11.03 -14.94
C SER A 46 9.74 -11.32 -13.76
N ALA A 47 8.44 -11.00 -13.91
CA ALA A 47 7.41 -11.32 -12.94
C ALA A 47 7.25 -12.83 -12.73
N LYS A 48 7.25 -13.61 -13.83
CA LYS A 48 7.18 -15.08 -13.77
C LYS A 48 8.41 -15.69 -13.09
N ALA A 49 9.61 -15.15 -13.35
CA ALA A 49 10.82 -15.57 -12.67
C ALA A 49 10.82 -15.20 -11.17
N ALA A 50 10.29 -14.03 -10.82
CA ALA A 50 10.13 -13.60 -9.44
C ALA A 50 9.14 -14.50 -8.68
N GLN A 51 7.99 -14.82 -9.27
CA GLN A 51 7.01 -15.76 -8.69
C GLN A 51 7.64 -17.13 -8.39
N HIS A 52 8.35 -17.71 -9.34
CA HIS A 52 9.05 -18.99 -9.14
C HIS A 52 10.09 -18.93 -8.01
N ARG A 53 10.73 -17.77 -7.79
CA ARG A 53 11.65 -17.56 -6.65
C ARG A 53 10.90 -17.52 -5.32
N LEU A 54 9.76 -16.85 -5.27
CA LEU A 54 8.90 -16.81 -4.07
C LEU A 54 8.44 -18.21 -3.67
N GLU A 55 7.98 -19.02 -4.63
CA GLU A 55 7.59 -20.42 -4.42
C GLU A 55 8.73 -21.28 -3.85
N ARG A 56 9.98 -20.92 -4.14
CA ARG A 56 11.19 -21.59 -3.63
C ARG A 56 11.72 -21.00 -2.31
N GLY A 57 10.98 -20.07 -1.70
CA GLY A 57 11.39 -19.41 -0.46
C GLY A 57 12.46 -18.33 -0.64
N VAL A 58 12.70 -17.87 -1.86
CA VAL A 58 13.61 -16.76 -2.17
C VAL A 58 12.80 -15.46 -2.31
N TRP A 59 12.61 -14.79 -1.17
CA TRP A 59 11.78 -13.59 -1.06
C TRP A 59 12.47 -12.31 -1.51
N THR A 60 13.76 -12.39 -1.85
CA THR A 60 14.57 -11.26 -2.29
C THR A 60 14.86 -11.41 -3.77
N SER A 61 14.58 -10.37 -4.56
CA SER A 61 15.09 -10.24 -5.92
C SER A 61 15.96 -8.99 -5.96
N VAL A 62 17.23 -9.14 -6.31
CA VAL A 62 18.26 -8.07 -6.29
C VAL A 62 17.83 -6.83 -7.09
N ARG A 63 16.89 -6.99 -8.04
CA ARG A 63 16.41 -5.92 -8.93
C ARG A 63 15.02 -5.37 -8.60
N PHE A 64 14.30 -5.93 -7.62
CA PHE A 64 12.92 -5.54 -7.30
C PHE A 64 12.78 -4.94 -5.89
N GLY A 65 13.87 -4.37 -5.36
CA GLY A 65 13.94 -3.87 -3.98
C GLY A 65 13.66 -4.95 -2.93
N ASP A 66 13.46 -4.50 -1.69
CA ASP A 66 13.12 -5.35 -0.54
C ASP A 66 12.08 -4.61 0.31
N MET A 67 10.83 -5.06 0.19
CA MET A 67 9.67 -4.48 0.87
C MET A 67 9.87 -4.37 2.38
N ARG A 68 10.46 -5.40 3.00
CA ARG A 68 10.68 -5.45 4.45
C ARG A 68 11.70 -4.41 4.87
N ARG A 69 12.80 -4.30 4.12
CA ARG A 69 13.84 -3.29 4.40
C ARG A 69 13.34 -1.87 4.13
N ALA A 70 12.53 -1.66 3.10
CA ALA A 70 11.91 -0.38 2.82
C ALA A 70 10.97 0.04 3.96
N LEU A 71 10.11 -0.87 4.43
CA LEU A 71 9.23 -0.63 5.59
C LEU A 71 10.03 -0.25 6.85
N SER A 72 11.05 -1.04 7.22
CA SER A 72 11.87 -0.74 8.39
C SER A 72 12.63 0.58 8.27
N ALA A 73 13.04 0.96 7.05
CA ALA A 73 13.69 2.26 6.82
C ALA A 73 12.70 3.42 7.00
N CYS A 74 11.50 3.32 6.43
CA CYS A 74 10.44 4.32 6.59
C CYS A 74 10.00 4.45 8.06
N GLU A 75 9.76 3.34 8.76
CA GLU A 75 9.42 3.32 10.19
C GLU A 75 10.49 4.04 11.02
N ARG A 76 11.77 3.76 10.76
CA ARG A 76 12.87 4.44 11.45
C ARG A 76 12.92 5.93 11.15
N LEU A 77 12.62 6.35 9.91
CA LEU A 77 12.58 7.76 9.50
C LEU A 77 11.41 8.51 10.13
N ILE A 78 10.25 7.85 10.32
CA ILE A 78 9.10 8.38 11.07
C ILE A 78 9.48 8.61 12.53
N LEU A 79 10.09 7.61 13.20
CA LEU A 79 10.52 7.72 14.60
C LEU A 79 11.60 8.79 14.84
N LEU A 80 12.34 9.15 13.79
CA LEU A 80 13.32 10.24 13.84
C LEU A 80 12.70 11.61 13.50
N GLU A 81 11.38 11.67 13.28
CA GLU A 81 10.60 12.86 12.93
C GLU A 81 11.24 13.66 11.79
N THR A 82 11.82 12.95 10.82
CA THR A 82 12.63 13.60 9.78
C THR A 82 11.81 14.35 8.74
N ASP A 83 10.61 13.85 8.44
CA ASP A 83 9.76 14.35 7.36
C ASP A 83 8.36 13.72 7.42
N LEU A 84 7.34 14.51 7.12
CA LEU A 84 5.94 14.05 7.10
C LEU A 84 5.68 13.08 5.96
N THR A 85 6.38 13.23 4.84
CA THR A 85 6.19 12.36 3.66
C THR A 85 6.49 10.90 3.96
N GLU A 86 7.28 10.62 5.01
CA GLU A 86 7.60 9.26 5.44
C GLU A 86 6.36 8.52 5.96
N LEU A 87 5.36 9.21 6.52
CA LEU A 87 4.07 8.63 6.93
C LEU A 87 3.30 8.11 5.72
N ARG A 88 3.22 8.93 4.66
CA ARG A 88 2.56 8.59 3.40
C ARG A 88 3.28 7.45 2.69
N ASP A 89 4.61 7.51 2.64
CA ASP A 89 5.45 6.49 2.01
C ASP A 89 5.36 5.16 2.76
N TYR A 90 5.30 5.19 4.09
CA TYR A 90 5.06 4.00 4.91
C TYR A 90 3.65 3.43 4.68
N SER A 91 2.64 4.28 4.61
CA SER A 91 1.25 3.88 4.35
C SER A 91 1.09 3.11 3.04
N ILE A 92 1.66 3.59 1.92
CA ILE A 92 1.57 2.86 0.64
C ILE A 92 2.33 1.53 0.67
N LEU A 93 3.42 1.43 1.43
CA LEU A 93 4.10 0.16 1.60
C LEU A 93 3.23 -0.82 2.41
N LEU A 94 2.61 -0.39 3.50
CA LEU A 94 1.67 -1.22 4.27
C LEU A 94 0.52 -1.72 3.40
N TYR A 95 -0.02 -0.86 2.53
CA TYR A 95 -1.06 -1.23 1.56
C TYR A 95 -0.63 -2.40 0.67
N HIS A 96 0.56 -2.33 0.08
CA HIS A 96 1.11 -3.40 -0.78
C HIS A 96 1.42 -4.70 -0.01
N CYS A 97 1.57 -4.63 1.31
CA CYS A 97 1.71 -5.79 2.17
C CYS A 97 0.38 -6.38 2.66
N GLY A 98 -0.76 -5.79 2.30
CA GLY A 98 -2.08 -6.23 2.78
C GLY A 98 -2.43 -5.76 4.19
N PHE A 99 -1.62 -4.87 4.78
CA PHE A 99 -1.87 -4.28 6.10
C PHE A 99 -2.77 -3.04 5.95
N TYR A 100 -4.01 -3.25 5.48
CA TYR A 100 -4.89 -2.17 5.05
C TYR A 100 -5.33 -1.25 6.20
N GLU A 101 -5.65 -1.80 7.37
CA GLU A 101 -6.04 -1.00 8.52
C GLU A 101 -4.90 -0.08 8.98
N GLN A 102 -3.68 -0.64 9.15
CA GLN A 102 -2.52 0.18 9.52
C GLN A 102 -2.18 1.20 8.44
N SER A 103 -2.28 0.82 7.16
CA SER A 103 -2.07 1.72 6.03
C SER A 103 -2.99 2.94 6.11
N LEU A 104 -4.29 2.72 6.38
CA LEU A 104 -5.27 3.80 6.52
C LEU A 104 -4.98 4.68 7.74
N GLN A 105 -4.59 4.09 8.88
CA GLN A 105 -4.23 4.85 10.08
C GLN A 105 -3.07 5.82 9.82
N TYR A 106 -1.97 5.34 9.22
CA TYR A 106 -0.82 6.19 8.89
C TYR A 106 -1.15 7.27 7.84
N LEU A 107 -2.04 6.97 6.89
CA LEU A 107 -2.46 7.94 5.88
C LEU A 107 -3.31 9.07 6.48
N LYS A 108 -4.16 8.75 7.46
CA LYS A 108 -4.92 9.76 8.22
C LYS A 108 -3.99 10.64 9.05
N LEU A 109 -3.02 10.04 9.75
CA LEU A 109 -2.00 10.79 10.51
C LEU A 109 -1.23 11.77 9.61
N TYR A 110 -0.88 11.35 8.39
CA TYR A 110 -0.26 12.22 7.40
C TYR A 110 -1.15 13.44 7.09
N GLN A 111 -2.43 13.23 6.77
CA GLN A 111 -3.37 14.31 6.43
C GLN A 111 -3.65 15.26 7.60
N ASP A 112 -3.82 14.71 8.81
CA ASP A 112 -4.07 15.51 10.01
C ASP A 112 -2.87 16.42 10.32
N LEU A 113 -1.65 15.90 10.15
CA LEU A 113 -0.44 16.67 10.41
C LEU A 113 -0.11 17.64 9.27
N GLU A 114 -0.38 17.27 8.02
CA GLU A 114 -0.25 18.15 6.86
C GLU A 114 -1.21 19.35 6.96
N SER A 115 -2.48 19.10 7.27
CA SER A 115 -3.49 20.16 7.45
C SER A 115 -3.19 21.08 8.64
N SER A 116 -2.61 20.55 9.73
CA SER A 116 -2.12 21.34 10.87
C SER A 116 -0.88 22.19 10.54
N SER A 117 -0.11 21.83 9.52
CA SER A 117 1.19 22.45 9.20
C SER A 117 1.09 23.64 8.22
N THR A 118 -0.12 23.95 7.75
CA THR A 118 -0.43 24.92 6.68
C THR A 118 0.03 26.38 6.92
N GLU A 119 0.69 26.71 8.04
CA GLU A 119 1.35 28.02 8.24
C GLU A 119 2.86 28.05 7.97
N LYS A 120 3.54 26.94 7.64
CA LYS A 120 4.99 26.96 7.38
C LYS A 120 5.40 26.20 6.12
N GLN A 121 6.00 26.97 5.21
CA GLN A 121 6.90 26.58 4.11
C GLN A 121 6.24 26.33 2.74
N LEU A 122 6.17 27.43 1.99
CA LEU A 122 5.90 27.56 0.56
C LEU A 122 6.95 26.90 -0.37
N SER A 123 7.67 25.86 0.08
CA SER A 123 8.81 25.30 -0.68
C SER A 123 8.69 23.82 -1.04
N ASN A 124 7.77 23.06 -0.47
CA ASN A 124 7.66 21.61 -0.71
C ASN A 124 6.22 21.18 -1.02
N SER A 125 5.51 21.94 -1.87
CA SER A 125 4.15 21.54 -2.30
C SER A 125 4.24 20.12 -2.86
N PRO A 126 3.58 19.11 -2.26
CA PRO A 126 3.41 17.84 -2.92
C PRO A 126 2.77 18.16 -4.27
N SER A 127 3.35 17.65 -5.36
CA SER A 127 2.78 17.90 -6.68
C SER A 127 1.29 17.51 -6.64
N ASN A 128 0.40 18.22 -7.34
CA ASN A 128 -1.04 17.88 -7.38
C ASN A 128 -1.32 16.37 -7.61
N LEU A 129 -0.38 15.65 -8.23
CA LEU A 129 -0.42 14.20 -8.46
C LEU A 129 -0.26 13.37 -7.19
N GLU A 130 0.55 13.81 -6.23
CA GLU A 130 0.75 13.11 -4.96
C GLU A 130 -0.47 13.23 -4.05
N GLU A 131 -1.05 14.42 -3.95
CA GLU A 131 -2.30 14.63 -3.21
C GLU A 131 -3.45 13.81 -3.81
N ASP A 132 -3.59 13.81 -5.14
CA ASP A 132 -4.56 12.96 -5.86
C ASP A 132 -4.34 11.46 -5.58
N ALA A 133 -3.09 11.01 -5.61
CA ALA A 133 -2.74 9.62 -5.31
C ALA A 133 -3.03 9.25 -3.85
N VAL A 134 -2.82 10.16 -2.89
CA VAL A 134 -3.20 9.98 -1.47
C VAL A 134 -4.72 9.83 -1.34
N ALA A 135 -5.49 10.71 -1.97
CA ALA A 135 -6.95 10.66 -1.92
C ALA A 135 -7.47 9.34 -2.52
N LYS A 136 -6.95 8.93 -3.68
CA LYS A 136 -7.31 7.67 -4.33
C LYS A 136 -6.93 6.44 -3.50
N LEU A 137 -5.75 6.45 -2.86
CA LEU A 137 -5.35 5.38 -1.94
C LEU A 137 -6.31 5.29 -0.75
N MET A 138 -6.69 6.42 -0.17
CA MET A 138 -7.64 6.48 0.95
C MET A 138 -9.02 5.93 0.56
N VAL A 139 -9.57 6.33 -0.60
CA VAL A 139 -10.83 5.78 -1.10
C VAL A 139 -10.74 4.26 -1.23
N ARG A 140 -9.66 3.76 -1.84
CA ARG A 140 -9.47 2.33 -2.06
C ARG A 140 -9.34 1.53 -0.76
N LEU A 141 -8.61 2.04 0.22
CA LEU A 141 -8.50 1.43 1.55
C LEU A 141 -9.86 1.33 2.24
N ASN A 142 -10.68 2.38 2.19
CA ASN A 142 -12.03 2.34 2.77
C ASN A 142 -12.92 1.29 2.06
N LEU A 143 -12.85 1.18 0.73
CA LEU A 143 -13.60 0.17 -0.01
C LEU A 143 -13.21 -1.26 0.41
N ILE A 144 -11.91 -1.56 0.48
CA ILE A 144 -11.42 -2.88 0.90
C ILE A 144 -11.89 -3.23 2.32
N LEU A 145 -11.76 -2.30 3.28
CA LEU A 145 -12.17 -2.52 4.66
C LEU A 145 -13.68 -2.68 4.82
N MET A 146 -14.48 -2.01 3.97
CA MET A 146 -15.93 -2.21 3.93
C MET A 146 -16.32 -3.59 3.40
N GLU A 147 -15.60 -4.11 2.40
CA GLU A 147 -15.82 -5.45 1.84
C GLU A 147 -15.48 -6.56 2.86
N GLU A 148 -14.34 -6.46 3.55
CA GLU A 148 -13.93 -7.43 4.59
C GLU A 148 -14.89 -7.45 5.79
N GLY A 149 -15.44 -6.29 6.16
CA GLY A 149 -16.47 -6.21 7.21
C GLY A 149 -17.79 -6.89 6.82
N ALA A 150 -18.18 -6.82 5.55
CA ALA A 150 -19.42 -7.41 5.05
C ALA A 150 -19.40 -8.95 5.02
N GLU A 151 -18.24 -9.57 4.76
CA GLU A 151 -18.10 -11.04 4.77
C GLU A 151 -18.32 -11.64 6.18
N SER A 152 -17.98 -10.90 7.23
CA SER A 152 -18.18 -11.33 8.61
C SER A 152 -19.67 -11.42 9.02
N ILE A 153 -20.54 -10.62 8.39
CA ILE A 153 -21.98 -10.58 8.69
C ILE A 153 -22.73 -11.76 8.05
N GLY A 154 -22.24 -12.30 6.93
CA GLY A 154 -22.90 -13.39 6.19
C GLY A 154 -22.69 -14.80 6.75
N SER A 155 -21.79 -15.00 7.72
CA SER A 155 -21.43 -16.33 8.24
C SER A 155 -22.18 -16.75 9.51
N SER A 156 -23.03 -15.88 10.08
CA SER A 156 -23.66 -16.12 11.40
C SER A 156 -25.12 -16.62 11.36
N THR A 157 -25.67 -17.02 10.20
CA THR A 157 -27.09 -17.41 10.07
C THR A 157 -27.32 -18.81 9.48
N ARG A 158 -26.51 -19.81 9.86
CA ARG A 158 -26.75 -21.22 9.48
C ARG A 158 -26.39 -22.24 10.58
N SER A 159 -26.98 -22.08 11.76
CA SER A 159 -27.18 -23.18 12.69
C SER A 159 -28.31 -22.80 13.64
N ASP A 160 -29.54 -23.21 13.31
CA ASP A 160 -30.66 -23.41 14.25
C ASP A 160 -31.96 -23.59 13.46
N ALA A 161 -32.10 -24.71 12.74
CA ALA A 161 -33.39 -25.11 12.19
C ALA A 161 -33.43 -26.60 11.82
N GLU A 162 -33.11 -27.51 12.75
CA GLU A 162 -33.49 -28.92 12.57
C GLU A 162 -33.60 -29.66 13.90
N THR A 163 -34.77 -29.60 14.55
CA THR A 163 -35.37 -30.68 15.38
C THR A 163 -36.78 -30.28 15.78
N ALA A 164 -37.77 -30.63 14.96
CA ALA A 164 -39.16 -30.75 15.38
C ALA A 164 -39.96 -31.59 14.37
N ARG A 165 -39.69 -32.90 14.32
CA ARG A 165 -40.65 -33.85 13.77
C ARG A 165 -40.44 -35.25 14.33
N SER A 166 -41.23 -35.58 15.35
CA SER A 166 -41.88 -36.89 15.50
C SER A 166 -42.48 -37.00 16.89
N LYS A 167 -43.81 -37.07 16.95
CA LYS A 167 -44.59 -38.09 17.68
C LYS A 167 -46.06 -37.72 17.60
N ASP A 168 -46.75 -38.32 16.64
CA ASP A 168 -48.15 -38.69 16.72
C ASP A 168 -48.28 -40.00 15.92
N GLU A 169 -48.28 -41.12 16.66
CA GLU A 169 -48.97 -42.40 16.39
C GLU A 169 -48.72 -43.36 17.55
#